data_AF-A0A2P6W592-F1
#
_entry.id   AF-A0A2P6W592-F1
#
_cell.length_a   1.000
_cell.length_b   1.000
_cell.length_c   1.000
_cell.angle_alpha   90.00
_cell.angle_beta   90.00
_cell.angle_gamma   90.00
#
_symmetry.space_group_name_H-M   'P 1'
#
loop_
_entity.id
_entity.type
_entity.pdbx_description
1 polymer ?
#
loop_
_entity_poly.entity_id
_entity_poly.type
_entity_poly.pdbx_seq_one_letter_code
_entity_poly.pdbx_strand_id
1 'polypeptide(L)'
;PRGYPYSAMNEEVETEEKETNEIIASQGLWTNIPDLDAVRILMDGNLEGQAETLTKKEDFTHNFAAEDGNYLTVCSMNLAFKREVIPAFYQFPMDDNEWDIGRFDDIWSGLTLKKAADMLGKSLINGYPLCEHNKAKRSTFGDLNNEVPALELNEHFWEALEEAPEEAEDYFEAYEEMIKAVDNYDFSDHANADFIDFTVKHMRMWLEAIRALQEQQEA
;
A
#
# COMPACT_ATOMS: atom_id res chain seq x y z
N PRO A 1 -4.48 -9.72 -3.71
CA PRO A 1 -4.98 -8.35 -3.96
C PRO A 1 -3.96 -7.59 -4.82
N ARG A 2 -4.35 -6.54 -5.53
CA ARG A 2 -3.41 -5.71 -6.31
C ARG A 2 -2.22 -5.28 -5.42
N GLY A 3 -1.00 -5.39 -5.93
CA GLY A 3 0.23 -5.09 -5.19
C GLY A 3 0.72 -6.17 -4.22
N TYR A 4 -0.06 -7.23 -4.00
CA TYR A 4 0.40 -8.39 -3.22
C TYR A 4 1.56 -9.11 -3.93
N PRO A 5 2.71 -9.33 -3.27
CA PRO A 5 3.88 -9.93 -3.91
C PRO A 5 3.56 -11.30 -4.55
N TYR A 6 4.03 -11.51 -5.77
CA TYR A 6 3.86 -12.78 -6.48
C TYR A 6 4.66 -13.90 -5.81
N SER A 7 5.83 -13.56 -5.26
CA SER A 7 6.70 -14.49 -4.52
C SER A 7 6.02 -15.07 -3.26
N ALA A 8 5.10 -14.32 -2.65
CA ALA A 8 4.42 -14.70 -1.40
C ALA A 8 3.06 -15.40 -1.60
N MET A 9 2.63 -15.67 -2.84
CA MET A 9 1.28 -16.19 -3.13
C MET A 9 0.96 -17.59 -2.56
N ASN A 10 1.97 -18.34 -2.10
CA ASN A 10 1.81 -19.68 -1.53
C ASN A 10 2.26 -19.74 -0.06
N GLU A 11 2.21 -18.62 0.66
CA GLU A 11 2.55 -18.59 2.08
C GLU A 11 1.57 -19.41 2.94
N GLU A 12 2.04 -19.81 4.12
CA GLU A 12 1.19 -20.40 5.15
C GLU A 12 0.58 -19.28 6.00
N VAL A 13 -0.73 -19.34 6.19
CA VAL A 13 -1.47 -18.33 6.97
C VAL A 13 -1.91 -18.94 8.30
N GLU A 14 -1.49 -18.32 9.39
CA GLU A 14 -1.97 -18.61 10.74
C GLU A 14 -2.92 -17.51 11.22
N THR A 15 -3.90 -17.87 12.04
CA THR A 15 -4.89 -16.91 12.57
C THR A 15 -5.12 -17.18 14.05
N GLU A 16 -5.18 -16.11 14.83
CA GLU A 16 -5.51 -16.16 16.26
C GLU A 16 -6.48 -15.05 16.66
N GLU A 17 -7.17 -15.23 17.78
CA GLU A 17 -7.98 -14.19 18.42
C GLU A 17 -7.16 -13.51 19.52
N LYS A 18 -6.93 -12.20 19.39
CA LYS A 18 -6.16 -11.40 20.33
C LYS A 18 -6.75 -9.99 20.46
N GLU A 19 -6.49 -9.33 21.58
CA GLU A 19 -6.76 -7.90 21.73
C GLU A 19 -5.81 -7.10 20.83
N THR A 20 -6.37 -6.28 19.94
CA THR A 20 -5.58 -5.46 19.01
C THR A 20 -5.03 -4.24 19.72
N ASN A 21 -3.97 -3.66 19.15
CA ASN A 21 -3.55 -2.31 19.52
C ASN A 21 -4.63 -1.27 19.13
N GLU A 22 -4.36 0.00 19.44
CA GLU A 22 -5.21 1.10 18.97
C GLU A 22 -5.32 1.10 17.44
N ILE A 23 -6.56 1.03 16.94
CA ILE A 23 -6.84 1.07 15.51
C ILE A 23 -6.69 2.51 15.00
N ILE A 24 -5.84 2.71 14.00
CA ILE A 24 -5.56 4.02 13.39
C ILE A 24 -6.12 4.16 11.97
N ALA A 25 -6.37 3.04 11.30
CA ALA A 25 -7.02 2.99 10.00
C ALA A 25 -7.87 1.73 9.84
N SER A 26 -8.93 1.85 9.06
CA SER A 26 -9.89 0.81 8.74
C SER A 26 -10.08 0.77 7.23
N GLN A 27 -9.63 -0.32 6.62
CA GLN A 27 -9.82 -0.63 5.22
C GLN A 27 -11.03 -1.56 5.06
N GLY A 28 -12.04 -1.06 4.37
CA GLY A 28 -13.16 -1.89 3.95
C GLY A 28 -12.85 -2.68 2.68
N LEU A 29 -13.49 -3.83 2.53
CA LEU A 29 -13.29 -4.74 1.41
C LEU A 29 -14.38 -4.63 0.35
N TRP A 30 -14.16 -5.32 -0.77
CA TRP A 30 -14.96 -5.22 -1.97
C TRP A 30 -15.82 -6.47 -2.18
N THR A 31 -17.09 -6.25 -2.48
CA THR A 31 -17.95 -7.24 -3.14
C THR A 31 -18.03 -6.91 -4.64
N ASN A 32 -18.54 -7.85 -5.43
CA ASN A 32 -18.52 -7.83 -6.89
C ASN A 32 -17.10 -8.00 -7.44
N ILE A 33 -16.50 -6.97 -8.07
CA ILE A 33 -15.20 -7.12 -8.74
C ILE A 33 -14.08 -6.86 -7.72
N PRO A 34 -13.27 -7.86 -7.32
CA PRO A 34 -12.15 -7.63 -6.41
C PRO A 34 -11.11 -6.70 -7.03
N ASP A 35 -10.34 -6.01 -6.18
CA ASP A 35 -9.22 -5.21 -6.66
C ASP A 35 -7.98 -6.08 -6.94
N LEU A 36 -7.89 -6.54 -8.19
CA LEU A 36 -6.77 -7.28 -8.74
C LEU A 36 -5.99 -6.41 -9.74
N ASP A 37 -4.69 -6.70 -9.85
CA ASP A 37 -3.80 -6.19 -10.90
C ASP A 37 -4.14 -6.79 -12.26
N ALA A 38 -3.56 -6.20 -13.30
CA ALA A 38 -3.78 -6.57 -14.69
C ALA A 38 -3.28 -7.98 -15.04
N VAL A 39 -2.20 -8.47 -14.41
CA VAL A 39 -1.69 -9.83 -14.68
C VAL A 39 -2.71 -10.86 -14.24
N ARG A 40 -3.25 -10.73 -13.02
CA ARG A 40 -4.29 -11.63 -12.51
C ARG A 40 -5.58 -11.55 -13.33
N ILE A 41 -5.98 -10.34 -13.76
CA ILE A 41 -7.14 -10.16 -14.66
C ILE A 41 -6.88 -10.81 -16.04
N LEU A 42 -5.66 -10.73 -16.58
CA LEU A 42 -5.30 -11.41 -17.83
C LEU A 42 -5.29 -12.94 -17.68
N MET A 43 -4.89 -13.45 -16.52
CA MET A 43 -4.95 -14.90 -16.23
C MET A 43 -6.39 -15.42 -16.23
N ASP A 44 -7.37 -14.59 -15.86
CA ASP A 44 -8.80 -14.88 -16.01
C ASP A 44 -9.25 -14.86 -17.50
N GLY A 45 -8.41 -14.35 -18.42
CA GLY A 45 -8.73 -14.18 -19.84
C GLY A 45 -9.53 -12.91 -20.16
N ASN A 46 -9.68 -12.00 -19.19
CA ASN A 46 -10.46 -10.78 -19.36
C ASN A 46 -9.62 -9.63 -19.94
N LEU A 47 -10.12 -9.02 -21.01
CA LEU A 47 -9.43 -7.92 -21.72
C LEU A 47 -10.04 -6.53 -21.42
N GLU A 48 -11.07 -6.49 -20.56
CA GLU A 48 -11.86 -5.31 -20.23
C GLU A 48 -11.60 -4.80 -18.78
N GLY A 49 -10.51 -5.21 -18.14
CA GLY A 49 -10.06 -4.68 -16.86
C GLY A 49 -10.92 -5.12 -15.66
N GLN A 50 -11.62 -6.24 -15.80
CA GLN A 50 -12.53 -6.77 -14.78
C GLN A 50 -12.16 -8.22 -14.45
N ALA A 51 -12.07 -8.56 -13.17
CA ALA A 51 -11.89 -9.95 -12.75
C ALA A 51 -13.15 -10.77 -13.07
N GLU A 52 -12.97 -12.03 -13.48
CA GLU A 52 -14.09 -12.96 -13.67
C GLU A 52 -14.51 -13.60 -12.34
N THR A 53 -13.54 -13.75 -11.43
CA THR A 53 -13.83 -14.21 -10.06
C THR A 53 -14.39 -13.05 -9.24
N LEU A 54 -15.67 -13.16 -8.88
CA LEU A 54 -16.37 -12.14 -8.09
C LEU A 54 -16.40 -12.50 -6.61
N THR A 55 -16.26 -11.50 -5.75
CA THR A 55 -16.44 -11.63 -4.31
C THR A 55 -17.87 -11.30 -3.90
N LYS A 56 -18.38 -11.98 -2.88
CA LYS A 56 -19.71 -11.78 -2.31
C LYS A 56 -19.58 -11.54 -0.82
N LYS A 57 -20.67 -11.07 -0.21
CA LYS A 57 -20.69 -10.80 1.23
C LYS A 57 -20.34 -12.05 2.05
N GLU A 58 -20.77 -13.22 1.61
CA GLU A 58 -20.54 -14.48 2.29
C GLU A 58 -19.07 -14.92 2.30
N ASP A 59 -18.23 -14.37 1.42
CA ASP A 59 -16.79 -14.64 1.39
C ASP A 59 -16.04 -13.96 2.56
N PHE A 60 -16.67 -13.00 3.25
CA PHE A 60 -16.08 -12.23 4.34
C PHE A 60 -16.79 -12.52 5.67
N THR A 61 -16.11 -13.21 6.58
CA THR A 61 -16.74 -13.70 7.82
C THR A 61 -16.46 -12.83 9.05
N HIS A 62 -15.38 -12.06 9.05
CA HIS A 62 -14.96 -11.21 10.17
C HIS A 62 -14.01 -10.09 9.71
N ASN A 63 -13.76 -9.13 10.60
CA ASN A 63 -12.64 -8.20 10.45
C ASN A 63 -11.35 -8.87 10.93
N PHE A 64 -10.21 -8.47 10.37
CA PHE A 64 -8.90 -8.93 10.80
C PHE A 64 -7.89 -7.78 10.82
N ALA A 65 -6.86 -7.92 11.64
CA ALA A 65 -5.66 -7.09 11.59
C ALA A 65 -4.49 -8.00 11.22
N ALA A 66 -3.59 -7.53 10.35
CA ALA A 66 -2.33 -8.22 10.12
C ALA A 66 -1.44 -8.02 11.36
N GLU A 67 -0.76 -9.07 11.79
CA GLU A 67 0.21 -8.99 12.89
C GLU A 67 1.36 -8.03 12.54
N ASP A 68 2.06 -7.53 13.55
CA ASP A 68 3.24 -6.68 13.37
C ASP A 68 4.28 -7.39 12.48
N GLY A 69 4.89 -6.65 11.55
CA GLY A 69 5.80 -7.22 10.53
C GLY A 69 5.11 -7.86 9.32
N ASN A 70 3.80 -8.12 9.38
CA ASN A 70 3.03 -8.58 8.22
C ASN A 70 2.46 -7.38 7.47
N TYR A 71 3.02 -7.08 6.30
CA TYR A 71 2.59 -5.97 5.47
C TYR A 71 1.21 -6.21 4.85
N LEU A 72 0.54 -5.11 4.49
CA LEU A 72 -0.71 -5.14 3.77
C LEU A 72 -0.77 -4.03 2.72
N THR A 73 -1.47 -4.31 1.64
CA THR A 73 -1.75 -3.34 0.59
C THR A 73 -3.02 -2.57 0.92
N VAL A 74 -3.01 -1.26 0.65
CA VAL A 74 -4.17 -0.39 0.89
C VAL A 74 -4.78 0.08 -0.43
N CYS A 75 -6.10 0.20 -0.44
CA CYS A 75 -6.84 0.95 -1.46
C CYS A 75 -7.47 2.20 -0.85
N SER A 76 -7.21 3.37 -1.45
CA SER A 76 -7.66 4.66 -0.92
C SER A 76 -9.18 4.89 -1.03
N MET A 77 -9.91 4.07 -1.81
CA MET A 77 -11.33 4.27 -2.10
C MET A 77 -12.30 3.89 -0.97
N ASN A 78 -11.94 2.94 -0.10
CA ASN A 78 -12.79 2.47 1.01
C ASN A 78 -11.96 2.41 2.30
N LEU A 79 -11.47 3.57 2.72
CA LEU A 79 -10.57 3.71 3.84
C LEU A 79 -11.04 4.82 4.78
N ALA A 80 -11.05 4.54 6.08
CA ALA A 80 -11.17 5.53 7.13
C ALA A 80 -9.89 5.53 7.96
N PHE A 81 -9.38 6.70 8.34
CA PHE A 81 -8.14 6.81 9.12
C PHE A 81 -8.17 8.01 10.07
N LYS A 82 -7.37 7.94 11.13
CA LYS A 82 -7.13 9.07 12.03
C LYS A 82 -6.16 10.04 11.37
N ARG A 83 -6.42 11.34 11.51
CA ARG A 83 -5.61 12.41 10.91
C ARG A 83 -4.11 12.33 11.25
N GLU A 84 -3.76 11.78 12.42
CA GLU A 84 -2.38 11.65 12.87
C GLU A 84 -1.49 10.83 11.93
N VAL A 85 -2.06 9.92 11.13
CA VAL A 85 -1.29 9.04 10.23
C VAL A 85 -0.76 9.76 8.98
N ILE A 86 -1.26 10.97 8.69
CA ILE A 86 -0.97 11.73 7.46
C ILE A 86 0.53 11.79 7.11
N PRO A 87 1.47 12.02 8.05
CA PRO A 87 2.89 12.05 7.72
C PRO A 87 3.37 10.78 7.04
N ALA A 88 2.87 9.60 7.45
CA ALA A 88 3.26 8.30 6.93
C ALA A 88 2.31 7.70 5.87
N PHE A 89 1.25 8.43 5.49
CA PHE A 89 0.21 7.98 4.56
C PHE A 89 0.18 8.82 3.28
N TYR A 90 1.33 8.92 2.61
CA TYR A 90 1.52 9.64 1.36
C TYR A 90 1.09 8.80 0.15
N GLN A 91 0.32 9.37 -0.77
CA GLN A 91 0.01 8.73 -2.07
C GLN A 91 1.15 9.06 -3.04
N PHE A 92 1.82 8.02 -3.55
CA PHE A 92 3.08 8.16 -4.29
C PHE A 92 2.87 8.84 -5.67
N PRO A 93 3.88 9.53 -6.22
CA PRO A 93 3.75 10.37 -7.41
C PRO A 93 3.72 9.54 -8.72
N MET A 94 2.68 8.73 -8.90
CA MET A 94 2.60 7.75 -10.00
C MET A 94 1.75 8.20 -11.20
N ASP A 95 1.17 9.40 -11.16
CA ASP A 95 0.39 9.94 -12.29
C ASP A 95 1.24 10.78 -13.27
N ASP A 96 2.41 11.25 -12.85
CA ASP A 96 3.29 12.14 -13.64
C ASP A 96 4.77 11.80 -13.35
N ASN A 97 5.29 10.81 -14.07
CA ASN A 97 6.69 10.37 -13.99
C ASN A 97 7.21 9.88 -15.35
N GLU A 98 8.53 9.87 -15.55
CA GLU A 98 9.15 9.53 -16.83
C GLU A 98 9.26 8.02 -17.12
N TRP A 99 8.89 7.17 -16.16
CA TRP A 99 8.97 5.71 -16.26
C TRP A 99 7.63 5.06 -16.65
N ASP A 100 6.58 5.88 -16.86
CA ASP A 100 5.21 5.41 -17.10
C ASP A 100 4.68 4.46 -15.99
N ILE A 101 5.23 4.56 -14.78
CA ILE A 101 4.82 3.76 -13.63
C ILE A 101 3.52 4.34 -13.06
N GLY A 102 2.49 3.50 -12.92
CA GLY A 102 1.21 3.89 -12.34
C GLY A 102 0.66 2.84 -11.38
N ARG A 103 -0.39 3.20 -10.64
CA ARG A 103 -1.31 2.26 -9.97
C ARG A 103 -0.75 1.50 -8.74
N PHE A 104 0.40 1.91 -8.21
CA PHE A 104 0.93 1.48 -6.91
C PHE A 104 0.93 2.60 -5.86
N ASP A 105 0.29 3.73 -6.16
CA ASP A 105 0.25 4.92 -5.34
C ASP A 105 -0.35 4.68 -3.95
N ASP A 106 -1.53 4.04 -3.91
CA ASP A 106 -2.21 3.63 -2.68
C ASP A 106 -1.60 2.37 -2.07
N ILE A 107 -1.00 1.51 -2.90
CA ILE A 107 -0.35 0.26 -2.49
C ILE A 107 0.88 0.56 -1.62
N TRP A 108 1.84 1.34 -2.12
CA TRP A 108 3.05 1.70 -1.39
C TRP A 108 2.74 2.61 -0.20
N SER A 109 1.69 3.45 -0.32
CA SER A 109 1.15 4.20 0.83
C SER A 109 0.67 3.29 1.95
N GLY A 110 0.03 2.16 1.61
CA GLY A 110 -0.38 1.14 2.57
C GLY A 110 0.79 0.47 3.27
N LEU A 111 1.88 0.20 2.53
CA LEU A 111 3.10 -0.38 3.09
C LEU A 111 3.75 0.56 4.10
N THR A 112 3.91 1.85 3.76
CA THR A 112 4.48 2.84 4.70
C THR A 112 3.59 3.06 5.91
N LEU A 113 2.27 3.09 5.72
CA LEU A 113 1.32 3.22 6.83
C LEU A 113 1.38 2.00 7.77
N LYS A 114 1.46 0.79 7.23
CA LYS A 114 1.56 -0.43 8.05
C LYS A 114 2.84 -0.44 8.86
N LYS A 115 4.01 -0.19 8.24
CA LYS A 115 5.29 -0.13 8.97
C LYS A 115 5.28 0.96 10.05
N ALA A 116 4.77 2.16 9.75
CA ALA A 116 4.66 3.21 10.75
C ALA A 116 3.70 2.86 11.90
N ALA A 117 2.61 2.14 11.62
CA ALA A 117 1.71 1.67 12.66
C ALA A 117 2.40 0.66 13.58
N ASP A 118 3.17 -0.27 13.02
CA ASP A 118 3.92 -1.27 13.77
C ASP A 118 4.97 -0.60 14.67
N MET A 119 5.72 0.37 14.12
CA MET A 119 6.71 1.16 14.87
C MET A 119 6.14 1.93 16.07
N LEU A 120 4.82 2.19 16.06
CA LEU A 120 4.11 2.94 17.10
C LEU A 120 3.20 2.06 17.97
N GLY A 121 3.28 0.73 17.81
CA GLY A 121 2.41 -0.21 18.49
C GLY A 121 0.93 0.08 18.23
N LYS A 122 0.57 0.36 16.98
CA LYS A 122 -0.79 0.61 16.48
C LYS A 122 -1.20 -0.50 15.51
N SER A 123 -2.48 -0.52 15.13
CA SER A 123 -2.94 -1.52 14.15
C SER A 123 -3.85 -0.92 13.09
N LEU A 124 -3.87 -1.58 11.94
CA LEU A 124 -4.86 -1.38 10.88
C LEU A 124 -5.85 -2.53 10.91
N ILE A 125 -7.13 -2.22 10.68
CA ILE A 125 -8.18 -3.25 10.58
C ILE A 125 -8.69 -3.35 9.14
N ASN A 126 -8.89 -4.57 8.67
CA ASN A 126 -9.40 -4.90 7.35
C ASN A 126 -10.72 -5.67 7.47
N GLY A 127 -11.64 -5.47 6.53
CA GLY A 127 -12.91 -6.23 6.48
C GLY A 127 -14.10 -5.34 6.16
N TYR A 128 -14.98 -5.18 7.13
CA TYR A 128 -16.15 -4.33 7.06
C TYR A 128 -15.77 -2.85 7.28
N PRO A 129 -16.45 -1.89 6.61
CA PRO A 129 -17.61 -2.07 5.76
C PRO A 129 -17.28 -2.63 4.37
N LEU A 130 -18.19 -3.46 3.84
CA LEU A 130 -18.09 -3.95 2.47
C LEU A 130 -18.76 -2.96 1.51
N CYS A 131 -18.06 -2.59 0.44
CA CYS A 131 -18.59 -1.79 -0.66
C CYS A 131 -18.76 -2.64 -1.93
N GLU A 132 -19.78 -2.35 -2.73
CA GLU A 132 -19.95 -2.96 -4.04
C GLU A 132 -19.03 -2.25 -5.04
N HIS A 133 -18.01 -2.97 -5.54
CA HIS A 133 -17.02 -2.42 -6.45
C HIS A 133 -17.44 -2.63 -7.90
N ASN A 134 -17.94 -1.56 -8.52
CA ASN A 134 -18.33 -1.52 -9.93
C ASN A 134 -17.21 -0.91 -10.77
N LYS A 135 -16.28 -1.74 -11.27
CA LYS A 135 -15.17 -1.27 -12.13
C LYS A 135 -15.67 -0.90 -13.52
N ALA A 136 -15.21 0.23 -14.04
CA ALA A 136 -15.44 0.60 -15.44
C ALA A 136 -14.63 -0.31 -16.38
N LYS A 137 -15.19 -0.63 -17.54
CA LYS A 137 -14.46 -1.37 -18.59
C LYS A 137 -13.31 -0.52 -19.13
N ARG A 138 -12.12 -1.10 -19.19
CA ARG A 138 -10.92 -0.49 -19.77
C ARG A 138 -9.95 -1.56 -20.26
N SER A 139 -8.98 -1.18 -21.09
CA SER A 139 -8.03 -2.16 -21.63
C SER A 139 -7.19 -2.79 -20.52
N THR A 140 -7.28 -4.11 -20.32
CA THR A 140 -6.39 -4.80 -19.37
C THR A 140 -4.91 -4.64 -19.77
N PHE A 141 -4.60 -4.57 -21.07
CA PHE A 141 -3.24 -4.29 -21.54
C PHE A 141 -2.79 -2.85 -21.24
N GLY A 142 -3.73 -1.90 -21.18
CA GLY A 142 -3.42 -0.54 -20.76
C GLY A 142 -3.07 -0.47 -19.29
N ASP A 143 -3.85 -1.15 -18.44
CA ASP A 143 -3.52 -1.30 -17.02
C ASP A 143 -2.17 -2.01 -16.83
N LEU A 144 -1.91 -3.08 -17.61
CA LEU A 144 -0.65 -3.82 -17.56
C LEU A 144 0.55 -2.93 -17.92
N ASN A 145 0.44 -2.10 -18.95
CA ASN A 145 1.53 -1.20 -19.36
C ASN A 145 1.90 -0.19 -18.26
N ASN A 146 0.95 0.22 -17.43
CA ASN A 146 1.20 1.11 -16.30
C ASN A 146 1.75 0.36 -15.07
N GLU A 147 1.43 -0.94 -14.94
CA GLU A 147 1.85 -1.75 -13.79
C GLU A 147 3.23 -2.39 -13.99
N VAL A 148 3.50 -2.95 -15.19
CA VAL A 148 4.74 -3.69 -15.51
C VAL A 148 6.02 -2.93 -15.14
N PRO A 149 6.14 -1.61 -15.42
CA PRO A 149 7.37 -0.88 -15.12
C PRO A 149 7.77 -0.88 -13.64
N ALA A 150 6.87 -1.20 -12.69
CA ALA A 150 7.17 -1.28 -11.26
C ALA A 150 6.81 -2.63 -10.60
N LEU A 151 6.40 -3.66 -11.35
CA LEU A 151 6.07 -4.97 -10.74
C LEU A 151 7.25 -5.57 -9.99
N GLU A 152 8.47 -5.47 -10.54
CA GLU A 152 9.68 -5.95 -9.89
C GLU A 152 10.02 -5.11 -8.64
N LEU A 153 9.98 -3.78 -8.74
CA LEU A 153 10.20 -2.89 -7.60
C LEU A 153 9.19 -3.18 -6.46
N ASN A 154 7.93 -3.50 -6.81
CA ASN A 154 6.91 -3.84 -5.83
C ASN A 154 7.21 -5.13 -5.04
N GLU A 155 7.94 -6.09 -5.62
CA GLU A 155 8.39 -7.28 -4.88
C GLU A 155 9.40 -6.94 -3.76
N HIS A 156 10.10 -5.81 -3.89
CA HIS A 156 11.25 -5.45 -3.05
C HIS A 156 11.03 -4.20 -2.20
N PHE A 157 10.05 -3.35 -2.53
CA PHE A 157 9.85 -2.08 -1.83
C PHE A 157 9.55 -2.26 -0.34
N TRP A 158 8.78 -3.30 0.02
CA TRP A 158 8.50 -3.62 1.43
C TRP A 158 9.74 -4.12 2.18
N GLU A 159 10.67 -4.80 1.51
CA GLU A 159 11.95 -5.24 2.10
C GLU A 159 12.78 -4.02 2.49
N ALA A 160 12.80 -2.99 1.63
CA ALA A 160 13.49 -1.73 1.91
C ALA A 160 12.88 -0.96 3.08
N LEU A 161 11.55 -1.00 3.25
CA LEU A 161 10.89 -0.43 4.43
C LEU A 161 11.20 -1.22 5.69
N GLU A 162 11.42 -2.52 5.58
CA GLU A 162 11.70 -3.40 6.71
C GLU A 162 13.05 -3.10 7.38
N GLU A 163 14.02 -2.57 6.62
CA GLU A 163 15.30 -2.08 7.14
C GLU A 163 15.18 -0.85 8.06
N ALA A 164 14.01 -0.21 8.14
CA ALA A 164 13.75 0.84 9.12
C ALA A 164 13.67 0.26 10.56
N PRO A 165 13.94 1.06 11.60
CA PRO A 165 13.85 0.61 12.99
C PRO A 165 12.49 0.02 13.38
N GLU A 166 12.47 -0.76 14.47
CA GLU A 166 11.25 -1.37 15.01
C GLU A 166 10.38 -0.39 15.81
N GLU A 167 10.90 0.78 16.21
CA GLU A 167 10.21 1.75 17.06
C GLU A 167 10.44 3.19 16.52
N ALA A 168 9.46 4.06 16.74
CA ALA A 168 9.55 5.52 16.55
C ALA A 168 8.72 6.26 17.61
N GLU A 169 8.98 7.55 17.82
CA GLU A 169 8.24 8.40 18.75
C GLU A 169 6.91 8.89 18.14
N ASP A 170 6.89 9.16 16.84
CA ASP A 170 5.70 9.62 16.12
C ASP A 170 5.72 9.25 14.61
N TYR A 171 4.64 9.61 13.89
CA TYR A 171 4.52 9.34 12.46
C TYR A 171 5.51 10.13 11.58
N PHE A 172 6.07 11.24 12.07
CA PHE A 172 7.08 11.97 11.32
C PHE A 172 8.42 11.26 11.39
N GLU A 173 8.84 10.83 12.58
CA GLU A 173 10.05 10.05 12.77
C GLU A 173 9.94 8.71 12.04
N ALA A 174 8.82 7.99 12.18
CA ALA A 174 8.60 6.73 11.48
C ALA A 174 8.76 6.88 9.96
N TYR A 175 8.15 7.92 9.36
CA TYR A 175 8.27 8.16 7.93
C TYR A 175 9.66 8.62 7.52
N GLU A 176 10.34 9.43 8.33
CA GLU A 176 11.72 9.84 8.08
C GLU A 176 12.70 8.65 8.10
N GLU A 177 12.54 7.72 9.04
CA GLU A 177 13.36 6.51 9.09
C GLU A 177 13.08 5.57 7.92
N MET A 178 11.82 5.39 7.51
CA MET A 178 11.49 4.63 6.30
C MET A 178 12.08 5.27 5.04
N ILE A 179 12.06 6.61 4.91
CA ILE A 179 12.72 7.30 3.79
C ILE A 179 14.21 6.97 3.77
N LYS A 180 14.90 7.01 4.93
CA LYS A 180 16.32 6.67 5.02
C LYS A 180 16.58 5.21 4.66
N ALA A 181 15.71 4.29 5.09
CA ALA A 181 15.83 2.87 4.79
C ALA A 181 15.73 2.62 3.28
N VAL A 182 14.71 3.19 2.62
CA VAL A 182 14.50 3.08 1.16
C VAL A 182 15.65 3.71 0.37
N ASP A 183 16.13 4.89 0.78
CA ASP A 183 17.24 5.61 0.13
C ASP A 183 18.59 4.86 0.24
N ASN A 184 18.76 3.99 1.24
CA ASN A 184 19.95 3.18 1.44
C ASN A 184 19.84 1.76 0.87
N TYR A 185 18.66 1.32 0.47
CA TYR A 185 18.43 -0.02 -0.07
C TYR A 185 18.90 -0.12 -1.51
N ASP A 186 19.56 -1.22 -1.87
CA ASP A 186 20.12 -1.39 -3.20
C ASP A 186 19.07 -1.95 -4.18
N PHE A 187 18.48 -1.07 -4.99
CA PHE A 187 17.58 -1.45 -6.08
C PHE A 187 18.28 -1.60 -7.43
N SER A 188 19.61 -1.46 -7.51
CA SER A 188 20.33 -1.26 -8.78
C SER A 188 20.22 -2.42 -9.78
N ASP A 189 19.90 -3.62 -9.30
CA ASP A 189 19.69 -4.81 -10.13
C ASP A 189 18.27 -4.89 -10.73
N HIS A 190 17.34 -4.02 -10.33
CA HIS A 190 15.94 -4.04 -10.75
C HIS A 190 15.61 -3.03 -11.85
N ALA A 191 14.63 -3.36 -12.69
CA ALA A 191 14.16 -2.45 -13.72
C ALA A 191 13.59 -1.15 -13.10
N ASN A 192 13.92 -0.01 -13.72
CA ASN A 192 13.48 1.32 -13.32
C ASN A 192 13.88 1.72 -11.88
N ALA A 193 15.00 1.23 -11.36
CA ALA A 193 15.52 1.60 -10.04
C ALA A 193 15.57 3.11 -9.78
N ASP A 194 15.90 3.92 -10.79
CA ASP A 194 15.92 5.40 -10.69
C ASP A 194 14.55 6.01 -10.28
N PHE A 195 13.44 5.28 -10.46
CA PHE A 195 12.12 5.70 -9.97
C PHE A 195 12.06 5.71 -8.43
N ILE A 196 12.89 4.91 -7.75
CA ILE A 196 13.00 4.93 -6.30
C ILE A 196 13.59 6.27 -5.84
N ASP A 197 14.62 6.80 -6.49
CA ASP A 197 15.18 8.13 -6.18
C ASP A 197 14.13 9.23 -6.37
N PHE A 198 13.36 9.15 -7.46
CA PHE A 198 12.24 10.06 -7.70
C PHE A 198 11.22 9.98 -6.58
N THR A 199 10.88 8.77 -6.15
CA THR A 199 9.95 8.50 -5.06
C THR A 199 10.47 9.06 -3.73
N VAL A 200 11.69 8.73 -3.32
CA VAL A 200 12.34 9.20 -2.09
C VAL A 200 12.34 10.73 -2.02
N LYS A 201 12.68 11.40 -3.12
CA LYS A 201 12.60 12.86 -3.21
C LYS A 201 11.20 13.38 -2.87
N HIS A 202 10.15 12.76 -3.41
CA HIS A 202 8.77 13.19 -3.16
C HIS A 202 8.28 12.84 -1.75
N MET A 203 8.71 11.70 -1.20
CA MET A 203 8.45 11.37 0.21
C MET A 203 9.04 12.43 1.15
N ARG A 204 10.27 12.89 0.89
CA ARG A 204 10.90 14.00 1.63
C ARG A 204 10.11 15.30 1.50
N MET A 205 9.74 15.67 0.27
CA MET A 205 8.94 16.87 0.01
C MET A 205 7.57 16.83 0.70
N TRP A 206 6.91 15.67 0.72
CA TRP A 206 5.67 15.45 1.44
C TRP A 206 5.85 15.71 2.93
N LEU A 207 6.84 15.06 3.56
CA LEU A 207 7.08 15.19 4.98
C LEU A 207 7.40 16.64 5.38
N GLU A 208 8.20 17.35 4.58
CA GLU A 208 8.48 18.78 4.75
C GLU A 208 7.21 19.63 4.65
N ALA A 209 6.34 19.36 3.67
CA ALA A 209 5.08 20.07 3.52
C ALA A 209 4.15 19.87 4.73
N ILE A 210 4.06 18.65 5.26
CA ILE A 210 3.24 18.35 6.44
C ILE A 210 3.82 19.03 7.69
N ARG A 211 5.15 19.05 7.88
CA ARG A 211 5.80 19.78 8.98
C ARG A 211 5.47 21.27 8.93
N ALA A 212 5.60 21.90 7.75
CA ALA A 212 5.29 23.31 7.57
C ALA A 212 3.82 23.66 7.88
N LEU A 213 2.88 22.76 7.54
CA LEU A 213 1.47 22.94 7.87
C LEU A 213 1.20 22.82 9.38
N GLN A 214 1.89 21.91 10.08
CA GLN A 214 1.74 21.77 11.52
C GLN A 214 2.27 23.00 12.27
N GLU A 215 3.45 23.51 11.89
CA GLU A 215 4.04 24.73 12.47
C GLU A 215 3.10 25.94 12.30
N GLN A 216 2.42 26.07 11.15
CA GLN A 216 1.46 27.14 10.91
C GLN A 216 0.19 27.01 11.77
N GLN A 217 -0.20 25.79 12.15
CA GLN A 217 -1.36 25.57 13.00
C GLN A 217 -1.06 25.85 14.49
N GLU A 218 0.19 25.68 14.90
CA GLU A 218 0.67 25.89 16.27
C GLU A 218 1.06 27.36 16.58
N ALA A 219 1.31 28.16 15.54
CA ALA A 219 1.66 29.59 15.63
C ALA A 219 0.45 30.53 15.84
#